data_AF-A0A1G2E902-F1
#
_entry.id   AF-A0A1G2E902-F1
#
_cell.length_a   1.000
_cell.length_b   1.000
_cell.length_c   1.000
_cell.angle_alpha   90.00
_cell.angle_beta   90.00
_cell.angle_gamma   90.00
#
_symmetry.space_group_name_H-M   'P 1'
#
loop_
_entity.id
_entity.type
_entity.pdbx_description
1 polymer ?
#
loop_
_entity_poly.entity_id
_entity_poly.type
_entity_poly.pdbx_seq_one_letter_code
_entity_poly.pdbx_strand_id
1 'polypeptide(L)'
;MKKTKKQIEKETNIQEIVNHYFYGKGLNLEQIKEDAKKKKIIYSRFTRPAKQLLTLAGSVKNAKMAIDKVSLWAKSRGLDYAIETVFKKWLELDRLKPKEVIKKPFYRNNPMVWSETKKKWYVIDSEGNWLEFAAREQDIEWRLDK
;
A
#
# COMPACT_ATOMS: atom_id res chain seq x y z
N MET A 1 -35.86 -19.92 10.49
CA MET A 1 -35.87 -18.83 11.49
C MET A 1 -35.47 -17.52 10.81
N LYS A 2 -36.21 -16.42 11.03
CA LYS A 2 -35.81 -15.08 10.53
C LYS A 2 -34.62 -14.57 11.35
N LYS A 3 -33.62 -13.96 10.68
CA LYS A 3 -32.46 -13.36 11.35
C LYS A 3 -32.90 -12.19 12.22
N THR A 4 -32.21 -12.00 13.34
CA THR A 4 -32.45 -10.83 14.22
C THR A 4 -31.83 -9.57 13.62
N LYS A 5 -32.37 -8.39 13.95
CA LYS A 5 -31.83 -7.08 13.50
C LYS A 5 -30.33 -6.94 13.77
N LYS A 6 -29.88 -7.41 14.93
CA LYS A 6 -28.46 -7.41 15.34
C LYS A 6 -27.58 -8.34 14.50
N GLN A 7 -28.12 -9.46 14.01
CA GLN A 7 -27.41 -10.34 13.08
C GLN A 7 -27.26 -9.69 11.70
N ILE A 8 -28.32 -9.05 11.21
CA ILE A 8 -28.32 -8.32 9.93
C ILE A 8 -27.26 -7.20 9.98
N GLU A 9 -27.27 -6.39 11.04
CA GLU A 9 -26.30 -5.31 11.23
C GLU A 9 -24.85 -5.81 11.25
N LYS A 10 -24.57 -6.92 11.95
CA LYS A 10 -23.23 -7.53 11.97
C LYS A 10 -22.79 -8.01 10.59
N GLU A 11 -23.70 -8.60 9.82
CA GLU A 11 -23.41 -9.05 8.45
C GLU A 11 -23.12 -7.86 7.54
N THR A 12 -23.91 -6.79 7.63
CA THR A 12 -23.68 -5.53 6.91
C THR A 12 -22.30 -4.94 7.26
N ASN A 13 -21.95 -4.90 8.56
CA ASN A 13 -20.66 -4.38 9.01
C ASN A 13 -19.47 -5.19 8.45
N ILE A 14 -19.59 -6.52 8.37
CA ILE A 14 -18.58 -7.38 7.77
C ILE A 14 -18.48 -7.10 6.26
N GLN A 15 -19.62 -7.01 5.57
CA GLN A 15 -19.65 -6.71 4.14
C GLN A 15 -19.00 -5.36 3.82
N GLU A 16 -19.26 -4.33 4.63
CA GLU A 16 -18.65 -3.02 4.47
C GLU A 16 -17.11 -3.07 4.56
N ILE A 17 -16.56 -3.85 5.50
CA ILE A 17 -15.12 -4.00 5.66
C ILE A 17 -14.50 -4.72 4.47
N VAL A 18 -15.13 -5.80 4.00
CA VAL A 18 -14.65 -6.54 2.82
C VAL A 18 -14.71 -5.67 1.57
N ASN A 19 -15.79 -4.92 1.38
CA ASN A 19 -15.92 -4.01 0.24
C ASN A 19 -14.86 -2.90 0.31
N HIS A 20 -14.62 -2.32 1.50
CA HIS A 20 -13.55 -1.33 1.71
C HIS A 20 -12.16 -1.88 1.36
N TYR A 21 -11.87 -3.12 1.75
CA TYR A 21 -10.64 -3.81 1.36
C TYR A 21 -10.49 -3.89 -0.17
N PHE A 22 -11.53 -4.29 -0.89
CA PHE A 22 -11.50 -4.39 -2.36
C PHE A 22 -11.47 -3.03 -3.06
N TYR A 23 -12.14 -2.00 -2.52
CA TYR A 23 -11.96 -0.63 -2.99
C TYR A 23 -10.50 -0.18 -2.87
N GLY A 24 -9.84 -0.53 -1.76
CA GLY A 24 -8.39 -0.32 -1.59
C GLY A 24 -7.54 -1.04 -2.64
N LYS A 25 -8.03 -2.13 -3.24
CA LYS A 25 -7.42 -2.85 -4.37
C LYS A 25 -7.78 -2.28 -5.75
N GLY A 26 -8.59 -1.22 -5.80
CA GLY A 26 -9.03 -0.60 -7.05
C GLY A 26 -10.23 -1.27 -7.71
N LEU A 27 -10.95 -2.15 -6.99
CA LEU A 27 -12.17 -2.78 -7.49
C LEU A 27 -13.40 -2.01 -7.03
N ASN A 28 -14.32 -1.72 -7.95
CA ASN A 28 -15.62 -1.14 -7.60
C ASN A 28 -16.67 -2.22 -7.24
N LEU A 29 -17.84 -1.81 -6.73
CA LEU A 29 -18.88 -2.76 -6.28
C LEU A 29 -19.41 -3.66 -7.41
N GLU A 30 -19.51 -3.14 -8.62
CA GLU A 30 -20.01 -3.87 -9.78
C GLU A 30 -19.02 -4.96 -10.21
N GLN A 31 -17.73 -4.60 -10.27
CA GLN A 31 -16.63 -5.53 -10.53
C GLN A 31 -16.56 -6.62 -9.48
N ILE A 32 -16.67 -6.27 -8.19
CA ILE A 32 -16.69 -7.26 -7.10
C ILE A 32 -17.82 -8.27 -7.29
N LYS A 33 -19.03 -7.80 -7.64
CA LYS A 33 -20.20 -8.66 -7.89
C LYS A 33 -20.00 -9.54 -9.12
N GLU A 34 -19.48 -8.99 -10.20
CA GLU A 34 -19.23 -9.70 -11.45
C GLU A 34 -18.16 -10.77 -11.27
N ASP A 35 -17.04 -10.43 -10.64
CA ASP A 35 -15.95 -11.35 -10.35
C ASP A 35 -16.36 -12.43 -9.34
N ALA A 36 -17.23 -12.11 -8.38
CA ALA A 36 -17.82 -13.11 -7.49
C ALA A 36 -18.73 -14.10 -8.26
N LYS A 37 -19.57 -13.61 -9.19
CA LYS A 37 -20.39 -14.48 -10.07
C LYS A 37 -19.51 -15.37 -10.95
N LYS A 38 -18.41 -14.82 -11.48
CA LYS A 38 -17.40 -15.54 -12.27
C LYS A 38 -16.46 -16.42 -11.43
N LYS A 39 -16.67 -16.51 -10.10
CA LYS A 39 -15.82 -17.25 -9.13
C LYS A 39 -14.35 -16.80 -9.10
N LYS A 40 -14.03 -15.63 -9.65
CA LYS A 40 -12.69 -15.01 -9.54
C LYS A 40 -12.42 -14.49 -8.14
N ILE A 41 -13.47 -14.01 -7.46
CA ILE A 41 -13.44 -13.62 -6.05
C ILE A 41 -14.33 -14.56 -5.25
N ILE A 42 -13.72 -15.36 -4.37
CA ILE A 42 -14.47 -16.17 -3.42
C ILE A 42 -14.71 -15.32 -2.18
N TYR A 43 -15.79 -14.52 -2.18
CA TYR A 43 -16.10 -13.53 -1.14
C TYR A 43 -16.10 -14.11 0.28
N SER A 44 -16.55 -15.36 0.43
CA SER A 44 -16.57 -16.07 1.72
C SER A 44 -15.19 -16.26 2.36
N ARG A 45 -14.10 -16.20 1.59
CA ARG A 45 -12.73 -16.25 2.14
C ARG A 45 -12.38 -15.00 2.95
N PHE A 46 -13.02 -13.87 2.65
CA PHE A 46 -12.72 -12.58 3.26
C PHE A 46 -13.62 -12.24 4.45
N THR A 47 -14.75 -12.94 4.61
CA THR A 47 -15.72 -12.67 5.68
C THR A 47 -15.19 -13.05 7.06
N ARG A 48 -14.47 -14.17 7.19
CA ARG A 48 -13.85 -14.59 8.46
C ARG A 48 -12.76 -13.61 8.91
N PRO A 49 -11.79 -13.24 8.06
CA PRO A 49 -10.83 -12.16 8.36
C PRO A 49 -11.54 -10.86 8.74
N ALA A 50 -12.47 -10.36 7.92
CA ALA A 50 -13.17 -9.10 8.21
C ALA A 50 -13.92 -9.13 9.55
N LYS A 51 -14.50 -10.27 9.94
CA LYS A 51 -15.11 -10.44 11.26
C LYS A 51 -14.09 -10.31 12.39
N GLN A 52 -12.91 -10.94 12.25
CA GLN A 52 -11.83 -10.82 13.23
C GLN A 52 -11.33 -9.37 13.33
N LEU A 53 -11.23 -8.66 12.19
CA LEU A 53 -10.88 -7.24 12.17
C LEU A 53 -11.89 -6.38 12.90
N LEU A 54 -13.17 -6.59 12.65
CA LEU A 54 -14.21 -5.86 13.34
C LEU A 54 -14.15 -6.08 14.86
N THR A 55 -13.90 -7.32 15.29
CA THR A 55 -13.73 -7.64 16.72
C THR A 55 -12.51 -6.94 17.31
N LEU A 56 -11.37 -6.96 16.62
CA LEU A 56 -10.13 -6.35 17.10
C LEU A 56 -10.19 -4.81 17.10
N ALA A 57 -10.79 -4.22 16.06
CA ALA A 57 -10.89 -2.78 15.88
C ALA A 57 -12.00 -2.12 16.72
N GLY A 58 -12.96 -2.91 17.20
CA GLY A 58 -14.12 -2.47 17.97
C GLY A 58 -15.18 -1.69 17.18
N SER A 59 -14.86 -1.22 15.97
CA SER A 59 -15.79 -0.51 15.08
C SER A 59 -15.42 -0.67 13.61
N VAL A 60 -16.41 -0.51 12.73
CA VAL A 60 -16.22 -0.53 11.27
C VAL A 60 -15.28 0.61 10.83
N LYS A 61 -15.41 1.80 11.44
CA LYS A 61 -14.57 2.96 11.14
C LYS A 61 -13.09 2.66 11.40
N ASN A 62 -12.77 2.11 12.56
CA ASN A 62 -11.39 1.76 12.93
C ASN A 62 -10.83 0.66 12.04
N ALA A 63 -11.66 -0.33 11.67
CA ALA A 63 -11.27 -1.39 10.74
C ALA A 63 -10.89 -0.83 9.37
N LYS A 64 -11.72 0.08 8.81
CA LYS A 64 -11.44 0.76 7.53
C LYS A 64 -10.15 1.58 7.60
N MET A 65 -9.95 2.36 8.66
CA MET A 65 -8.71 3.13 8.87
C MET A 65 -7.46 2.25 8.95
N ALA A 66 -7.55 1.09 9.63
CA ALA A 66 -6.44 0.15 9.70
C ALA A 66 -6.11 -0.46 8.33
N ILE A 67 -7.13 -0.79 7.53
CA ILE A 67 -6.96 -1.22 6.13
C ILE A 67 -6.27 -0.12 5.31
N ASP A 68 -6.68 1.14 5.46
CA ASP A 68 -6.11 2.25 4.69
C ASP A 68 -4.62 2.47 5.00
N LYS A 69 -4.25 2.46 6.30
CA LYS A 69 -2.85 2.56 6.73
C LYS A 69 -1.99 1.44 6.11
N VAL A 70 -2.46 0.20 6.19
CA VAL A 70 -1.74 -0.97 5.63
C VAL A 70 -1.70 -0.90 4.11
N SER A 71 -2.80 -0.49 3.46
CA SER A 71 -2.89 -0.33 2.01
C SER A 71 -1.86 0.66 1.49
N LEU A 72 -1.78 1.85 2.09
CA LEU A 72 -0.80 2.88 1.71
C LEU A 72 0.63 2.41 1.95
N TRP A 73 0.90 1.79 3.10
CA TRP A 73 2.21 1.22 3.41
C TRP A 73 2.64 0.14 2.43
N ALA A 74 1.75 -0.80 2.09
CA ALA A 74 2.03 -1.90 1.18
C ALA A 74 2.23 -1.41 -0.26
N LYS A 75 1.34 -0.53 -0.75
CA LYS A 75 1.43 0.08 -2.09
C LYS A 75 2.74 0.83 -2.28
N SER A 76 3.16 1.62 -1.30
CA SER A 76 4.44 2.37 -1.37
C SER A 76 5.69 1.49 -1.46
N ARG A 77 5.55 0.18 -1.21
CA ARG A 77 6.63 -0.81 -1.23
C ARG A 77 6.44 -1.88 -2.30
N GLY A 78 5.43 -1.73 -3.18
CA GLY A 78 5.10 -2.73 -4.19
C GLY A 78 4.66 -4.09 -3.59
N LEU A 79 4.18 -4.10 -2.35
CA LEU A 79 3.75 -5.31 -1.66
C LEU A 79 2.25 -5.54 -1.85
N ASP A 80 1.87 -6.81 -1.99
CA ASP A 80 0.47 -7.20 -1.84
C ASP A 80 0.09 -7.28 -0.35
N TYR A 81 -1.21 -7.14 -0.06
CA TYR A 81 -1.74 -7.23 1.30
C TYR A 81 -3.11 -7.90 1.33
N ALA A 82 -3.34 -8.73 2.33
CA ALA A 82 -4.64 -9.31 2.65
C ALA A 82 -5.25 -8.60 3.86
N ILE A 83 -6.52 -8.88 4.17
CA ILE A 83 -7.13 -8.41 5.43
C ILE A 83 -6.33 -8.98 6.63
N GLU A 84 -5.77 -10.17 6.49
CA GLU A 84 -4.91 -10.82 7.48
C GLU A 84 -3.61 -10.06 7.75
N THR A 85 -3.08 -9.36 6.75
CA THR A 85 -1.90 -8.50 6.91
C THR A 85 -2.19 -7.40 7.93
N VAL A 86 -3.43 -6.92 8.00
CA VAL A 86 -3.85 -5.91 8.98
C VAL A 86 -3.78 -6.44 10.42
N PHE A 87 -4.10 -7.71 10.66
CA PHE A 87 -3.94 -8.33 11.99
C PHE A 87 -2.48 -8.47 12.37
N LYS A 88 -1.68 -9.01 11.43
CA LYS A 88 -0.26 -9.26 11.66
C LYS A 88 0.51 -7.98 11.95
N LYS A 89 0.04 -6.84 11.42
CA LYS A 89 0.62 -5.52 11.64
C LYS A 89 -0.13 -4.69 12.69
N TRP A 90 -1.08 -5.26 13.43
CA TRP A 90 -1.95 -4.50 14.33
C TRP A 90 -1.18 -3.66 15.36
N LEU A 91 -0.22 -4.28 16.06
CA LEU A 91 0.62 -3.62 17.06
C LEU A 91 1.60 -2.59 16.46
N GLU A 92 1.81 -2.64 15.15
CA GLU A 92 2.74 -1.76 14.42
C GLU A 92 2.01 -0.68 13.61
N LEU A 93 0.68 -0.61 13.65
CA LEU A 93 -0.12 0.26 12.76
C LEU A 93 0.31 1.73 12.80
N ASP A 94 0.69 2.25 13.96
CA ASP A 94 1.13 3.64 14.11
C ASP A 94 2.56 3.89 13.63
N ARG A 95 3.35 2.82 13.44
CA ARG A 95 4.70 2.87 12.87
C ARG A 95 4.69 2.66 11.36
N LEU A 96 3.59 2.17 10.78
CA LEU A 96 3.46 2.01 9.34
C LEU A 96 3.40 3.38 8.66
N LYS A 97 4.52 3.77 8.06
CA LYS A 97 4.60 4.93 7.18
C LYS A 97 4.81 4.49 5.74
N PRO A 98 4.10 5.09 4.77
CA PRO A 98 4.42 4.93 3.36
C PRO A 98 5.92 5.21 3.14
N LYS A 99 6.55 4.45 2.24
CA LYS A 99 7.92 4.72 1.82
C LYS A 99 7.91 6.11 1.20
N GLU A 100 8.81 6.97 1.64
CA GLU A 100 8.96 8.29 1.04
C GLU A 100 9.33 8.14 -0.43
N VAL A 101 8.72 8.97 -1.26
CA VAL A 101 8.98 8.99 -2.70
C VAL A 101 10.31 9.68 -2.92
N ILE A 102 11.41 8.93 -2.79
CA ILE A 102 12.76 9.44 -2.99
C ILE A 102 13.01 9.52 -4.50
N LYS A 103 13.19 10.74 -5.01
CA LYS A 103 13.69 10.93 -6.37
C LYS A 103 15.18 10.64 -6.38
N LYS A 104 15.62 9.75 -7.25
CA LYS A 104 17.04 9.48 -7.49
C LYS A 104 17.56 10.42 -8.58
N PRO A 105 18.69 11.11 -8.37
CA PRO A 105 19.29 11.98 -9.36
C PRO A 105 20.03 11.16 -10.42
N PHE A 106 19.89 11.56 -11.67
CA PHE A 106 20.57 10.98 -12.82
C PHE A 106 21.16 12.10 -13.68
N TYR A 107 22.24 11.80 -14.39
CA TYR A 107 22.78 12.65 -15.44
C TYR A 107 23.08 11.79 -16.66
N ARG A 108 22.50 12.14 -17.83
CA ARG A 108 22.69 11.38 -19.08
C ARG A 108 22.45 9.87 -18.91
N ASN A 109 21.35 9.48 -18.26
CA ASN A 109 21.02 8.09 -17.87
C ASN A 109 21.91 7.42 -16.82
N ASN A 110 22.96 8.07 -16.32
CA ASN A 110 23.85 7.52 -15.29
C ASN A 110 23.41 7.97 -13.89
N PRO A 111 23.40 7.08 -12.89
CA PRO A 111 23.00 7.43 -11.53
C PRO A 111 24.00 8.39 -10.87
N MET A 112 23.49 9.28 -10.04
CA MET A 112 24.30 10.26 -9.30
C MET A 112 24.23 10.01 -7.79
N VAL A 113 25.33 10.35 -7.11
CA VAL A 113 25.48 10.24 -5.66
C VAL A 113 26.03 11.55 -5.10
N TRP A 114 25.41 12.05 -4.04
CA TRP A 114 25.93 13.19 -3.27
C TRP A 114 26.95 12.69 -2.25
N SER A 115 28.15 13.25 -2.26
CA SER A 115 29.14 13.05 -1.21
C SER A 115 28.99 14.12 -0.14
N GLU A 116 28.54 13.74 1.06
CA GLU A 116 28.46 14.68 2.19
C GLU A 116 29.83 15.19 2.64
N THR A 117 30.86 14.32 2.59
CA THR A 117 32.22 14.67 2.99
C THR A 117 32.87 15.68 2.05
N LYS A 118 32.66 15.52 0.74
CA LYS A 118 33.22 16.42 -0.28
C LYS A 118 32.28 17.55 -0.69
N LYS A 119 31.01 17.50 -0.26
CA LYS A 119 29.92 18.41 -0.64
C LYS A 119 29.77 18.56 -2.17
N LYS A 120 29.84 17.45 -2.89
CA LYS A 120 29.80 17.40 -4.36
C LYS A 120 28.99 16.22 -4.88
N TRP A 121 28.46 16.38 -6.09
CA TRP A 121 27.81 15.31 -6.84
C TRP A 121 28.84 14.48 -7.64
N TYR A 122 28.64 13.17 -7.66
CA TYR A 122 29.37 12.23 -8.49
C TYR A 122 28.40 11.48 -9.39
N VAL A 123 28.79 11.28 -10.65
CA VAL A 123 28.09 10.43 -11.62
C VAL A 123 28.81 9.10 -11.66
N ILE A 124 28.07 7.99 -11.52
CA ILE A 124 28.62 6.64 -11.69
C ILE A 124 28.40 6.23 -13.14
N ASP A 125 29.47 6.07 -13.90
CA ASP A 125 29.37 5.64 -15.30
C ASP A 125 29.02 4.13 -15.44
N SER A 126 28.88 3.66 -16.68
CA SER A 126 28.59 2.24 -16.97
C SER A 126 29.68 1.26 -16.52
N GLU A 127 30.91 1.74 -16.33
CA GLU A 127 32.05 0.95 -15.87
C GLU A 127 32.18 0.95 -14.34
N GLY A 128 31.37 1.76 -13.65
CA GLY A 128 31.38 1.90 -12.19
C GLY A 128 32.34 2.97 -11.67
N ASN A 129 32.94 3.78 -12.54
CA ASN A 129 33.82 4.87 -12.14
C ASN A 129 33.02 6.05 -11.59
N TRP A 130 33.59 6.72 -10.59
CA TRP A 130 33.00 7.90 -9.97
C TRP A 130 33.58 9.17 -10.59
N LEU A 131 32.79 9.82 -11.43
CA LEU A 131 33.17 11.05 -12.11
C LEU A 131 32.55 12.25 -11.40
N GLU A 132 33.34 13.27 -11.08
CA GLU A 132 32.81 14.49 -10.46
C GLU A 132 31.85 15.20 -11.43
N PHE A 133 30.66 15.57 -10.94
CA PHE A 133 29.67 16.28 -11.73
C PHE A 133 30.09 17.74 -11.94
N ALA A 134 30.35 18.12 -13.19
CA ALA A 134 30.81 19.45 -13.58
C ALA A 134 29.78 20.24 -14.43
N ALA A 135 28.54 19.75 -14.54
CA ALA A 135 27.47 20.40 -15.30
C ALA A 135 26.54 21.22 -14.37
N ARG A 136 25.46 21.80 -14.91
CA ARG A 136 24.55 22.65 -14.12
C ARG A 136 23.50 21.78 -13.42
N GLU A 137 23.00 22.23 -12.27
CA GLU A 137 21.98 21.49 -11.51
C GLU A 137 20.70 21.21 -12.32
N GLN A 138 20.33 22.11 -13.24
CA GLN A 138 19.20 21.92 -14.15
C GLN A 138 19.36 20.71 -15.09
N ASP A 139 20.58 20.23 -15.29
CA ASP A 139 20.87 19.07 -16.12
C ASP A 139 20.68 17.75 -15.34
N ILE A 140 20.39 17.82 -14.03
CA ILE A 140 20.11 16.67 -13.18
C ILE A 140 18.66 16.23 -13.40
N GLU A 141 18.51 15.00 -13.87
CA GLU A 141 17.23 14.34 -14.04
C GLU A 141 16.82 13.60 -12.77
N TRP A 142 15.77 14.10 -12.11
CA TRP A 142 15.23 13.48 -10.90
C TRP A 142 14.18 12.44 -11.26
N ARG A 143 14.54 11.16 -11.19
CA ARG A 143 13.67 10.03 -11.54
C ARG A 143 13.05 9.41 -10.29
N LEU A 144 11.79 8.99 -10.39
CA LEU A 144 11.17 8.17 -9.36
C LEU A 144 11.83 6.77 -9.38
N ASP A 145 12.20 6.28 -8.20
CA ASP A 145 12.61 4.88 -8.06
C ASP A 145 11.42 3.98 -8.44
N LYS A 146 11.63 2.99 -9.30
CA LYS A 146 10.59 2.06 -9.73
C LYS A 146 10.13 1.16 -8.58
#